data_AF-A0A5E6NRM8-F1
#
_entry.id   AF-A0A5E6NRM8-F1
#
_cell.length_a   1.000
_cell.length_b   1.000
_cell.length_c   1.000
_cell.angle_alpha   90.00
_cell.angle_beta   90.00
_cell.angle_gamma   90.00
#
_symmetry.space_group_name_H-M   'P 1'
#
loop_
_entity.id
_entity.type
_entity.pdbx_description
1 polymer ?
#
loop_
_entity_poly.entity_id
_entity_poly.type
_entity_poly.pdbx_seq_one_letter_code
_entity_poly.pdbx_strand_id
1 'polypeptide(L)' 'MGLSANFSPDGKQIVSASWDNNLKLWDLAGNCLQTFVGHTAGV' A
#
# COMPACT_ATOMS: atom_id res chain seq x y z
N MET A 1 -9.59 -6.61 -12.78
CA MET A 1 -8.50 -6.73 -11.79
C MET A 1 -7.73 -5.43 -11.84
N GLY A 2 -7.75 -4.60 -10.79
CA GLY A 2 -7.04 -3.32 -10.78
C GLY A 2 -6.42 -3.08 -9.41
N LEU A 3 -5.11 -2.89 -9.38
CA LEU A 3 -4.36 -2.44 -8.20
C LEU A 3 -4.18 -0.92 -8.33
N SER A 4 -4.55 -0.17 -7.29
CA SER A 4 -4.33 1.28 -7.23
C SER A 4 -3.08 1.55 -6.39
N ALA A 5 -2.16 2.37 -6.92
CA ALA A 5 -0.96 2.82 -6.22
C ALA A 5 -0.96 4.35 -6.17
N ASN A 6 -0.71 4.91 -4.99
CA ASN A 6 -0.53 6.35 -4.79
C ASN A 6 0.89 6.62 -4.27
N PHE A 7 1.48 7.71 -4.76
CA PHE A 7 2.82 8.15 -4.36
C PHE A 7 2.72 9.17 -3.22
N SER A 8 3.64 9.12 -2.27
CA SER A 8 3.80 10.20 -1.30
C SER A 8 4.21 11.50 -2.02
N PRO A 9 3.82 12.70 -1.54
CA PRO A 9 4.17 13.98 -2.18
C PRO A 9 5.69 14.21 -2.30
N ASP A 10 6.46 13.58 -1.41
CA ASP A 10 7.93 13.59 -1.44
C ASP A 10 8.53 12.49 -2.34
N GLY A 11 7.69 11.61 -2.89
CA GLY A 11 8.03 10.50 -3.76
C GLY A 11 8.82 9.37 -3.12
N LYS A 12 9.00 9.36 -1.79
CA LYS A 12 9.91 8.41 -1.11
C LYS A 12 9.27 7.09 -0.73
N GLN A 13 7.94 7.02 -0.77
CA GLN A 13 7.19 5.86 -0.32
C GLN A 13 6.03 5.55 -1.26
N ILE A 14 5.73 4.27 -1.38
CA ILE A 14 4.66 3.73 -2.22
C ILE A 14 3.66 3.03 -1.32
N VAL A 15 2.37 3.25 -1.55
CA VAL A 15 1.30 2.48 -0.89
C VAL A 15 0.55 1.65 -1.93
N SER A 16 0.38 0.36 -1.64
CA SER A 16 -0.44 -0.55 -2.44
C SER A 16 -1.58 -1.13 -1.59
N ALA A 17 -2.80 -1.03 -2.08
CA ALA A 17 -3.96 -1.71 -1.52
C ALA A 17 -4.28 -2.95 -2.35
N SER A 18 -4.61 -4.05 -1.68
CA SER A 18 -5.02 -5.29 -2.33
C SER A 18 -6.38 -5.77 -1.83
N TRP A 19 -7.09 -6.53 -2.66
CA TRP A 19 -8.43 -7.06 -2.37
C TRP A 19 -8.45 -8.10 -1.23
N ASP A 20 -7.28 -8.58 -0.81
CA ASP A 20 -7.09 -9.39 0.39
C ASP A 20 -7.12 -8.56 1.69
N ASN A 21 -7.64 -7.32 1.63
CA ASN A 21 -7.78 -6.38 2.74
C ASN A 21 -6.44 -5.97 3.39
N ASN A 22 -5.35 -6.13 2.65
CA ASN A 22 -4.02 -5.75 3.09
C ASN A 22 -3.56 -4.48 2.37
N LEU A 23 -3.04 -3.56 3.16
CA LEU A 23 -2.34 -2.38 2.69
C LEU A 23 -0.85 -2.56 2.97
N LYS A 24 0.00 -2.29 1.98
CA LYS A 24 1.45 -2.38 2.12
C LYS A 24 2.10 -1.05 1.79
N LEU A 25 3.06 -0.68 2.63
CA LEU A 25 3.93 0.48 2.46
C LEU A 25 5.32 0.00 2.03
N TRP A 26 5.86 0.63 1.01
CA TRP A 26 7.14 0.28 0.41
C TRP A 26 8.06 1.50 0.37
N ASP A 27 9.37 1.26 0.48
CA ASP A 27 10.36 2.24 0.05
C ASP A 27 10.58 2.17 -1.48
N LEU A 28 11.35 3.13 -1.99
CA LEU A 28 11.71 3.19 -3.42
C LEU A 28 12.65 2.06 -3.89
N ALA A 29 13.30 1.36 -2.96
CA ALA A 29 14.11 0.19 -3.28
C ALA A 29 13.25 -1.09 -3.39
N GLY A 30 11.94 -1.00 -3.12
CA GLY A 30 11.00 -2.12 -3.16
C GLY A 30 10.94 -2.91 -1.85
N ASN A 31 11.52 -2.42 -0.77
CA ASN A 31 11.43 -3.07 0.52
C ASN A 31 10.07 -2.79 1.15
N CYS A 32 9.41 -3.85 1.64
CA CYS A 32 8.17 -3.72 2.39
C CYS A 32 8.49 -3.18 3.78
N LEU A 33 8.14 -1.92 4.03
CA LEU A 33 8.35 -1.25 5.30
C LEU A 33 7.30 -1.66 6.33
N GLN A 34 6.04 -1.77 5.89
CA GLN A 34 4.94 -2.11 6.78
C GLN A 34 3.79 -2.78 6.03
N THR A 35 3.14 -3.74 6.69
CA THR A 35 1.90 -4.35 6.24
C THR A 35 0.81 -4.03 7.25
N PHE A 36 -0.24 -3.37 6.79
CA PHE A 36 -1.45 -3.09 7.55
C PHE A 36 -2.47 -4.17 7.20
N VAL A 37 -2.71 -5.07 8.17
CA VAL A 37 -3.65 -6.17 8.07
C VAL A 37 -4.94 -5.78 8.79
N GLY A 38 -6.08 -5.98 8.15
CA GLY A 38 -7.38 -5.79 8.81
C GLY A 38 -8.14 -4.54 8.40
N HIS A 39 -7.88 -3.99 7.21
CA HIS A 39 -8.84 -3.07 6.60
C HIS A 39 -10.04 -3.88 6.11
N THR A 40 -10.89 -4.35 7.04
CA THR A 40 -12.21 -4.91 6.72
C THR A 40 -12.98 -3.83 6.01
N ALA A 41 -13.13 -3.96 4.68
CA ALA A 41 -13.88 -3.10 3.78
C ALA A 41 -14.78 -2.08 4.51
N GLY A 42 -14.21 -0.91 4.80
CA GLY A 42 -14.92 0.20 5.41
C GLY A 42 -15.17 1.24 4.33
N VAL A 43 -16.42 1.26 3.87
CA VAL A 43 -17.16 2.20 3.00
C VAL A 43 -16.40 3.39 2.39
#